data_AF-A0A956TLR6-F1
#
_entry.id   AF-A0A956TLR6-F1
#
_cell.length_a   1.000
_cell.length_b   1.000
_cell.length_c   1.000
_cell.angle_alpha   90.00
_cell.angle_beta   90.00
_cell.angle_gamma   90.00
#
_symmetry.space_group_name_H-M   'P 1'
#
loop_
_entity.id
_entity.type
_entity.pdbx_description
1 polymer ?
#
loop_
_entity_poly.entity_id
_entity_poly.type
_entity_poly.pdbx_seq_one_letter_code
_entity_poly.pdbx_strand_id
1 'polypeptide(L)'
;MKTVTRKIGFGCRRHKSRLSLSGLVCDGPGCHIDIFGAGKEDYPFPTINQLVEGALARAGKVLEKDETDETTVAPAMEPGEFWQDVSVFLPRLGEFEEEPNLKAMVDGAEALRQLMDSRRFDGLVDVRFSSMIGATLWARQNMPAGFQKTLNNLLRQISRLKRRYKKALRKVVLALSRQSQTTSLDELVVQATELLDQELAESLSVLRVYTDSFNQYRDGAYARELELINFFFEQTASLFQPAEGIKTSKFKVGDRYIARIVTGELATMPGALGPVGLHALEVPVEMLDFLFLLMPLMAHELFHDIYYDVEGLEQELTEKVAKAIETAVKSGSVKLTSPDTAFGAGSVPTLELLQKLFSDLLSETAADICGGILFSGPAFITTMLVSFPAMGMGDTPIADEPRLLSSSSEFTVEEKEDGRMELTFEPHPADYVRVLGLAEALKVIGMDSEAEPFASLAVFGAGKPSPEFITYTAEGGREDLSLRFAVADLQALAPVVARVLIEERLDCLGKRSMWEMYNWTRERQDIVGKLAASLVKGRYSVPRKLGSVHANYVGAAAPLAFWELIKAGKDPVAAARAVNKNAMKMLTTLHKRALSK
;
A
#
# COMPACT_ATOMS: atom_id res chain seq x y z
N MET A 1 -28.55 39.64 52.57
CA MET A 1 -29.59 39.63 51.52
C MET A 1 -28.96 39.19 50.21
N LYS A 2 -29.45 38.09 49.65
CA LYS A 2 -29.02 37.51 48.36
C LYS A 2 -29.59 38.36 47.21
N THR A 3 -28.81 38.57 46.16
CA THR A 3 -29.39 38.62 44.81
C THR A 3 -28.39 38.04 43.83
N VAL A 4 -28.82 36.93 43.23
CA VAL A 4 -28.19 36.16 42.17
C VAL A 4 -28.48 36.86 40.85
N THR A 5 -27.50 36.99 39.96
CA THR A 5 -27.79 37.24 38.54
C THR A 5 -26.81 36.46 37.68
N ARG A 6 -27.39 35.55 36.89
CA ARG A 6 -26.73 34.58 36.00
C ARG A 6 -25.95 35.30 34.89
N LYS A 7 -24.69 34.92 34.67
CA LYS A 7 -23.97 35.17 33.42
C LYS A 7 -24.34 34.07 32.42
N ILE A 8 -25.02 34.45 31.35
CA ILE A 8 -25.18 33.62 30.15
C ILE A 8 -23.92 33.84 29.30
N GLY A 9 -23.14 32.77 29.11
CA GLY A 9 -21.99 32.76 28.21
C GLY A 9 -22.47 32.57 26.77
N PHE A 10 -22.08 33.48 25.87
CA PHE A 10 -22.19 33.28 24.44
C PHE A 10 -21.04 32.38 23.98
N GLY A 11 -21.30 31.07 23.95
CA GLY A 11 -20.51 30.12 23.20
C GLY A 11 -20.87 30.19 21.71
N CYS A 12 -19.91 30.59 20.88
CA CYS A 12 -20.04 30.50 19.43
C CYS A 12 -19.90 29.02 19.03
N ARG A 13 -21.04 28.32 18.93
CA ARG A 13 -21.12 26.97 18.35
C ARG A 13 -20.90 27.08 16.84
N ARG A 14 -19.76 26.61 16.34
CA ARG A 14 -19.60 26.32 14.90
C ARG A 14 -20.43 25.08 14.57
N HIS A 15 -21.49 25.28 13.79
CA HIS A 15 -22.19 24.21 13.09
C HIS A 15 -21.23 23.53 12.10
N LYS A 16 -20.91 22.26 12.33
CA LYS A 16 -20.43 21.36 11.27
C LYS A 16 -21.66 20.81 10.55
N SER A 17 -22.03 21.40 9.42
CA SER A 17 -22.84 20.73 8.41
C SER A 17 -21.89 19.99 7.46
N ARG A 18 -21.63 18.69 7.74
CA ARG A 18 -21.03 17.77 6.75
C ARG A 18 -22.17 16.96 6.13
N LEU A 19 -22.62 17.39 4.96
CA LEU A 19 -23.10 16.47 3.92
C LEU A 19 -21.85 16.10 3.13
N SER A 20 -21.14 15.06 3.58
CA SER A 20 -20.03 14.46 2.83
C SER A 20 -20.50 13.14 2.21
N LEU A 21 -20.52 13.11 0.88
CA LEU A 21 -20.48 11.89 0.09
C LEU A 21 -19.07 11.28 0.26
N SER A 22 -18.87 10.55 1.35
CA SER A 22 -17.63 9.82 1.65
C SER A 22 -17.93 8.73 2.69
N GLY A 23 -18.44 7.60 2.23
CA GLY A 23 -18.37 6.36 3.00
C GLY A 23 -17.01 5.72 2.71
N LEU A 24 -16.24 5.44 3.77
CA LEU A 24 -14.80 5.11 3.81
C LEU A 24 -13.90 6.34 3.98
N VAL A 25 -14.04 7.02 5.12
CA VAL A 25 -12.91 7.66 5.78
C VAL A 25 -12.64 6.81 7.02
N CYS A 26 -11.58 6.01 6.97
CA CYS A 26 -11.01 5.38 8.15
C CYS A 26 -10.16 6.44 8.85
N ASP A 27 -10.76 7.21 9.76
CA ASP A 27 -10.03 8.07 10.68
C ASP A 27 -9.52 7.18 11.83
N GLY A 28 -8.28 6.70 11.70
CA GLY A 28 -7.51 6.03 12.75
C GLY A 28 -6.13 5.60 12.21
N PRO A 29 -5.01 5.99 12.84
CA PRO A 29 -3.70 5.42 12.53
C PRO A 29 -3.70 3.98 13.06
N GLY A 30 -3.29 3.00 12.24
CA GLY A 30 -3.30 1.59 12.61
C GLY A 30 -4.24 0.68 11.80
N CYS A 31 -4.77 1.13 10.66
CA CYS A 31 -5.25 0.18 9.64
C CYS A 31 -4.07 -0.32 8.81
N HIS A 32 -3.23 -1.17 9.41
CA HIS A 32 -2.39 -2.07 8.62
C HIS A 32 -3.34 -3.01 7.89
N ILE A 33 -3.59 -2.78 6.60
CA ILE A 33 -4.12 -3.84 5.77
C ILE A 33 -2.91 -4.73 5.47
N ASP A 34 -2.90 -5.92 6.06
CA ASP A 34 -1.98 -6.99 5.68
C ASP A 34 -2.30 -7.46 4.26
N ILE A 35 -1.79 -6.70 3.29
CA ILE A 35 -1.99 -6.89 1.85
C ILE A 35 -0.99 -7.94 1.38
N PHE A 36 -1.23 -9.21 1.72
CA PHE A 36 -0.39 -10.31 1.27
C PHE A 36 -0.62 -10.58 -0.23
N GLY A 37 0.33 -10.09 -1.02
CA GLY A 37 0.21 -9.93 -2.47
C GLY A 37 0.27 -11.13 -3.41
N ALA A 38 -0.54 -12.18 -3.29
CA ALA A 38 -0.58 -13.22 -4.33
C ALA A 38 -1.71 -12.98 -5.33
N GLY A 39 -1.36 -12.50 -6.52
CA GLY A 39 -2.32 -12.49 -7.62
C GLY A 39 -2.70 -13.92 -7.92
N LYS A 40 -4.00 -14.24 -7.96
CA LYS A 40 -4.48 -15.61 -8.17
C LYS A 40 -5.15 -15.73 -9.52
N GLU A 41 -4.95 -16.83 -10.24
CA GLU A 41 -5.68 -17.08 -11.48
C GLU A 41 -7.20 -17.08 -11.26
N ASP A 42 -7.60 -17.50 -10.05
CA ASP A 42 -8.94 -17.43 -9.50
C ASP A 42 -8.88 -16.87 -8.08
N TYR A 43 -9.45 -15.69 -7.85
CA TYR A 43 -9.62 -15.22 -6.48
C TYR A 43 -10.48 -16.18 -5.69
N PRO A 44 -10.18 -16.37 -4.39
CA PRO A 44 -11.00 -17.14 -3.48
C PRO A 44 -12.26 -16.34 -3.11
N PHE A 45 -12.95 -15.78 -4.10
CA PHE A 45 -14.22 -15.13 -3.86
C PHE A 45 -15.15 -16.09 -3.15
N PRO A 46 -15.95 -15.61 -2.19
CA PRO A 46 -16.96 -16.42 -1.54
C PRO A 46 -17.83 -17.14 -2.59
N THR A 47 -18.16 -18.40 -2.29
CA THR A 47 -19.17 -19.14 -3.03
C THR A 47 -20.53 -18.48 -2.85
N ILE A 48 -21.52 -18.87 -3.67
CA ILE A 48 -22.87 -18.31 -3.54
C ILE A 48 -23.42 -18.59 -2.14
N ASN A 49 -23.21 -19.78 -1.58
CA ASN A 49 -23.71 -20.13 -0.26
C ASN A 49 -23.01 -19.33 0.84
N GLN A 50 -21.68 -19.20 0.78
CA GLN A 50 -20.93 -18.34 1.72
C GLN A 50 -21.41 -16.88 1.69
N LEU A 51 -21.72 -16.33 0.51
CA LEU A 51 -22.30 -14.98 0.40
C LEU A 51 -23.67 -14.88 1.07
N VAL A 52 -24.53 -15.86 0.87
CA VAL A 52 -25.87 -15.85 1.45
C VAL A 52 -25.81 -16.07 2.97
N GLU A 53 -24.98 -17.00 3.43
CA GLU A 53 -24.76 -17.29 4.86
C GLU A 53 -24.21 -16.07 5.61
N GLY A 54 -23.15 -15.44 5.09
CA GLY A 54 -22.57 -14.23 5.68
C GLY A 54 -23.59 -13.08 5.73
N ALA A 55 -24.25 -12.81 4.59
CA ALA A 55 -25.26 -11.76 4.50
C ALA A 55 -26.42 -11.97 5.50
N LEU A 56 -26.92 -13.19 5.63
CA LEU A 56 -27.98 -13.50 6.59
C LEU A 56 -27.49 -13.45 8.04
N ALA A 57 -26.27 -13.92 8.32
CA ALA A 57 -25.67 -13.83 9.65
C ALA A 57 -25.55 -12.38 10.12
N ARG A 58 -25.13 -11.46 9.24
CA ARG A 58 -25.10 -10.00 9.52
C ARG A 58 -26.48 -9.41 9.79
N ALA A 59 -27.52 -9.97 9.18
CA ALA A 59 -28.90 -9.59 9.46
C ALA A 59 -29.44 -10.22 10.76
N GLY A 60 -28.64 -10.99 11.51
CA GLY A 60 -29.06 -11.73 12.70
C GLY A 60 -29.93 -12.95 12.36
N LYS A 61 -29.79 -13.52 11.16
CA LYS A 61 -30.64 -14.56 10.59
C LYS A 61 -29.84 -15.81 10.24
N VAL A 62 -30.48 -16.98 10.32
CA VAL A 62 -29.88 -18.28 9.99
C VAL A 62 -30.55 -18.86 8.75
N LEU A 63 -29.76 -19.45 7.85
CA LEU A 63 -30.26 -20.23 6.70
C LEU A 63 -30.87 -21.55 7.20
N GLU A 64 -32.10 -21.86 6.81
CA GLU A 64 -32.55 -23.26 6.84
C GLU A 64 -31.73 -24.03 5.79
N LYS A 65 -31.09 -25.13 6.19
CA LYS A 65 -30.23 -25.93 5.31
C LYS A 65 -31.04 -26.47 4.13
N ASP A 66 -30.69 -26.05 2.92
CA ASP A 66 -31.07 -26.75 1.69
C ASP A 66 -29.92 -27.69 1.28
N GLU A 67 -30.22 -28.98 1.11
CA GLU A 67 -29.25 -30.08 0.89
C GLU A 67 -28.66 -30.17 -0.54
N THR A 68 -28.76 -29.14 -1.38
CA THR A 68 -28.19 -29.21 -2.74
C THR A 68 -26.89 -28.42 -2.85
N ASP A 69 -25.81 -29.11 -2.47
CA ASP A 69 -24.45 -28.77 -2.89
C ASP A 69 -24.33 -29.11 -4.38
N GLU A 70 -23.91 -28.18 -5.23
CA GLU A 70 -23.39 -28.60 -6.53
C GLU A 70 -22.42 -27.59 -7.16
N THR A 71 -21.21 -28.12 -7.34
CA THR A 71 -20.08 -27.64 -8.12
C THR A 71 -20.30 -27.78 -9.64
N THR A 72 -21.53 -28.02 -10.08
CA THR A 72 -21.92 -28.10 -11.48
C THR A 72 -22.43 -26.74 -11.96
N VAL A 73 -22.17 -26.45 -13.23
CA VAL A 73 -22.79 -25.34 -13.95
C VAL A 73 -24.27 -25.68 -14.10
N ALA A 74 -25.08 -25.41 -13.07
CA ALA A 74 -26.53 -25.49 -13.19
C ALA A 74 -26.98 -24.56 -14.33
N PRO A 75 -27.88 -25.03 -15.23
CA PRO A 75 -28.46 -24.17 -16.25
C PRO A 75 -29.07 -22.94 -15.55
N ALA A 76 -29.05 -21.80 -16.23
CA ALA A 76 -29.68 -20.60 -15.70
C ALA A 76 -31.13 -20.95 -15.33
N MET A 77 -31.51 -20.83 -14.04
CA MET A 77 -32.93 -20.83 -13.66
C MET A 77 -33.64 -19.81 -14.57
N GLU A 78 -34.65 -20.30 -15.26
CA GLU A 78 -35.51 -19.48 -16.12
C GLU A 78 -36.07 -18.32 -15.28
N PRO A 79 -36.20 -17.10 -15.85
CA PRO A 79 -36.66 -15.92 -15.11
C PRO A 79 -37.94 -16.10 -14.29
N GLY A 80 -38.80 -17.07 -14.64
CA GLY A 80 -40.11 -17.29 -14.01
C GLY A 80 -40.13 -18.10 -12.70
N GLU A 81 -39.18 -19.02 -12.47
CA GLU A 81 -39.24 -19.93 -11.30
C GLU A 81 -39.04 -19.19 -9.96
N PHE A 82 -38.20 -18.16 -9.93
CA PHE A 82 -37.98 -17.33 -8.74
C PHE A 82 -39.22 -16.51 -8.34
N TRP A 83 -40.00 -16.05 -9.32
CA TRP A 83 -41.19 -15.25 -9.07
C TRP A 83 -42.34 -16.08 -8.53
N GLN A 84 -42.40 -17.38 -8.82
CA GLN A 84 -43.40 -18.26 -8.20
C GLN A 84 -43.24 -18.28 -6.67
N ASP A 85 -42.00 -18.34 -6.16
CA ASP A 85 -41.73 -18.36 -4.71
C ASP A 85 -41.90 -16.99 -4.02
N VAL A 86 -41.57 -15.89 -4.70
CA VAL A 86 -41.76 -14.52 -4.15
C VAL A 86 -43.21 -14.04 -4.31
N SER A 87 -43.95 -14.52 -5.32
CA SER A 87 -45.36 -14.16 -5.57
C SER A 87 -46.32 -14.64 -4.48
N VAL A 88 -45.88 -15.52 -3.58
CA VAL A 88 -46.64 -15.94 -2.39
C VAL A 88 -46.91 -14.76 -1.44
N PHE A 89 -46.14 -13.67 -1.55
CA PHE A 89 -46.22 -12.50 -0.66
C PHE A 89 -46.98 -11.31 -1.25
N LEU A 90 -47.44 -11.38 -2.50
CA LEU A 90 -48.31 -10.37 -3.10
C LEU A 90 -49.77 -10.84 -2.96
N PRO A 91 -50.72 -9.95 -2.61
CA PRO A 91 -52.12 -10.33 -2.50
C PRO A 91 -52.59 -10.89 -3.85
N ARG A 92 -52.92 -12.18 -3.87
CA ARG A 92 -53.58 -12.80 -5.02
C ARG A 92 -54.91 -12.09 -5.21
N LEU A 93 -55.01 -11.38 -6.33
CA LEU A 93 -56.28 -10.98 -6.91
C LEU A 93 -57.14 -12.26 -6.95
N GLY A 94 -58.27 -12.25 -6.22
CA GLY A 94 -59.08 -13.43 -5.93
C GLY A 94 -59.55 -14.17 -7.19
N GLU A 95 -60.16 -15.35 -7.03
CA GLU A 95 -60.65 -16.14 -8.16
C GLU A 95 -61.63 -15.31 -9.02
N PHE A 96 -61.17 -14.86 -10.19
CA PHE A 96 -62.03 -14.25 -11.20
C PHE A 96 -62.61 -15.36 -12.07
N GLU A 97 -63.92 -15.34 -12.30
CA GLU A 97 -64.59 -16.23 -13.27
C GLU A 97 -63.91 -16.15 -14.65
N GLU A 98 -63.88 -17.29 -15.34
CA GLU A 98 -63.12 -17.60 -16.56
C GLU A 98 -63.52 -16.75 -17.80
N GLU A 99 -63.28 -15.44 -17.79
CA GLU A 99 -63.31 -14.64 -19.02
C GLU A 99 -61.93 -14.75 -19.72
N PRO A 100 -61.85 -15.31 -20.95
CA PRO A 100 -60.55 -15.54 -21.62
C PRO A 100 -59.71 -14.27 -21.80
N ASN A 101 -60.37 -13.12 -21.99
CA ASN A 101 -59.70 -11.83 -22.13
C ASN A 101 -59.12 -11.33 -20.79
N LEU A 102 -59.86 -11.51 -19.69
CA LEU A 102 -59.40 -11.16 -18.34
C LEU A 102 -58.21 -12.05 -17.95
N LYS A 103 -58.30 -13.36 -18.21
CA LYS A 103 -57.20 -14.30 -17.98
C LYS A 103 -55.97 -13.95 -18.82
N ALA A 104 -56.13 -13.67 -20.11
CA ALA A 104 -55.02 -13.26 -20.97
C ALA A 104 -54.38 -11.93 -20.53
N MET A 105 -55.18 -10.97 -20.04
CA MET A 105 -54.69 -9.71 -19.50
C MET A 105 -53.89 -9.92 -18.20
N VAL A 106 -54.39 -10.74 -17.28
CA VAL A 106 -53.70 -11.06 -16.01
C VAL A 106 -52.41 -11.83 -16.27
N ASP A 107 -52.45 -12.90 -17.08
CA ASP A 107 -51.27 -13.70 -17.42
C ASP A 107 -50.23 -12.87 -18.19
N GLY A 108 -50.67 -12.03 -19.13
CA GLY A 108 -49.80 -11.13 -19.89
C GLY A 108 -49.17 -10.04 -19.03
N ALA A 109 -49.95 -9.42 -18.12
CA ALA A 109 -49.44 -8.42 -17.18
C ALA A 109 -48.43 -9.03 -16.20
N GLU A 110 -48.69 -10.24 -15.70
CA GLU A 110 -47.78 -10.98 -14.83
C GLU A 110 -46.47 -11.34 -15.55
N ALA A 111 -46.54 -11.82 -16.80
CA ALA A 111 -45.35 -12.09 -17.60
C ALA A 111 -44.49 -10.83 -17.83
N LEU A 112 -45.12 -9.70 -18.16
CA LEU A 112 -44.42 -8.41 -18.30
C LEU A 112 -43.81 -7.94 -16.97
N ARG A 113 -44.52 -8.07 -15.85
CA ARG A 113 -44.02 -7.76 -14.51
C ARG A 113 -42.77 -8.58 -14.18
N GLN A 114 -42.80 -9.90 -14.41
CA GLN A 114 -41.65 -10.78 -14.18
C GLN A 114 -40.43 -10.40 -15.04
N LEU A 115 -40.65 -9.98 -16.30
CA LEU A 115 -39.58 -9.46 -17.16
C LEU A 115 -39.00 -8.13 -16.65
N MET A 116 -39.86 -7.20 -16.25
CA MET A 116 -39.46 -5.91 -15.67
C MET A 116 -38.67 -6.10 -14.38
N ASP A 117 -39.14 -6.96 -13.49
CA ASP A 117 -38.47 -7.21 -12.22
C ASP A 117 -37.14 -7.95 -12.43
N SER A 118 -37.07 -8.90 -13.37
CA SER A 118 -35.80 -9.54 -13.77
C SER A 118 -34.76 -8.50 -14.23
N ARG A 119 -35.19 -7.52 -15.05
CA ARG A 119 -34.33 -6.40 -15.48
C ARG A 119 -33.97 -5.43 -14.36
N ARG A 120 -34.81 -5.29 -13.34
CA ARG A 120 -34.52 -4.49 -12.16
C ARG A 120 -33.35 -5.06 -11.36
N PHE A 121 -33.32 -6.38 -11.14
CA PHE A 121 -32.17 -7.05 -10.53
C PHE A 121 -30.91 -6.89 -11.38
N ASP A 122 -31.01 -7.00 -12.70
CA ASP A 122 -29.89 -6.76 -13.60
C ASP A 122 -29.33 -5.34 -13.44
N GLY A 123 -30.21 -4.33 -13.39
CA GLY A 123 -29.81 -2.95 -13.18
C GLY A 123 -29.02 -2.72 -11.89
N LEU A 124 -29.47 -3.33 -10.78
CA LEU A 124 -28.76 -3.22 -9.49
C LEU A 124 -27.37 -3.86 -9.51
N VAL A 125 -27.25 -5.03 -10.15
CA VAL A 125 -25.97 -5.71 -10.34
C VAL A 125 -25.07 -4.91 -11.28
N ASP A 126 -25.63 -4.36 -12.36
CA ASP A 126 -24.89 -3.56 -13.34
C ASP A 126 -24.32 -2.29 -12.73
N VAL A 127 -25.03 -1.62 -11.82
CA VAL A 127 -24.49 -0.44 -11.09
C VAL A 127 -23.20 -0.77 -10.33
N ARG A 128 -23.01 -2.01 -9.85
CA ARG A 128 -21.78 -2.43 -9.18
C ARG A 128 -20.67 -2.75 -10.17
N PHE A 129 -20.97 -3.57 -11.18
CA PHE A 129 -19.93 -4.22 -11.98
C PHE A 129 -19.71 -3.62 -13.36
N SER A 130 -20.65 -2.87 -13.94
CA SER A 130 -20.55 -2.41 -15.32
C SER A 130 -19.44 -1.38 -15.54
N SER A 131 -19.22 -0.47 -14.57
CA SER A 131 -18.10 0.48 -14.63
C SER A 131 -16.74 -0.24 -14.59
N MET A 132 -16.59 -1.23 -13.70
CA MET A 132 -15.39 -2.07 -13.59
C MET A 132 -15.11 -2.88 -14.87
N ILE A 133 -16.15 -3.50 -15.43
CA ILE A 133 -16.06 -4.23 -16.70
C ILE A 133 -15.69 -3.26 -17.83
N GLY A 134 -16.34 -2.11 -17.91
CA GLY A 134 -16.06 -1.09 -18.92
C GLY A 134 -14.62 -0.58 -18.86
N ALA A 135 -14.12 -0.27 -17.66
CA ALA A 135 -12.74 0.15 -17.44
C ALA A 135 -11.74 -0.93 -17.88
N THR A 136 -11.99 -2.19 -17.51
CA THR A 136 -11.11 -3.32 -17.87
C THR A 136 -11.14 -3.61 -19.38
N LEU A 137 -12.32 -3.51 -20.02
CA LEU A 137 -12.45 -3.67 -21.48
C LEU A 137 -11.73 -2.56 -22.23
N TRP A 138 -11.86 -1.31 -21.76
CA TRP A 138 -11.10 -0.19 -22.31
C TRP A 138 -9.60 -0.44 -22.18
N ALA A 139 -9.13 -0.82 -20.99
CA ALA A 139 -7.71 -1.13 -20.76
C ALA A 139 -7.23 -2.25 -21.69
N ARG A 140 -8.02 -3.31 -21.88
CA ARG A 140 -7.68 -4.40 -22.80
C ARG A 140 -7.49 -3.91 -24.24
N GLN A 141 -8.21 -2.88 -24.66
CA GLN A 141 -8.11 -2.35 -26.01
C GLN A 141 -6.98 -1.31 -26.19
N ASN A 142 -6.58 -0.63 -25.12
CA ASN A 142 -5.72 0.56 -25.21
C ASN A 142 -4.35 0.41 -24.53
N MET A 143 -4.21 -0.53 -23.58
CA MET A 143 -2.95 -0.76 -22.86
C MET A 143 -1.98 -1.63 -23.69
N PRO A 144 -0.65 -1.50 -23.46
CA PRO A 144 0.36 -2.30 -24.15
C PRO A 144 0.13 -3.81 -24.09
N ALA A 145 0.65 -4.55 -25.07
CA ALA A 145 0.48 -6.00 -25.19
C ALA A 145 0.88 -6.78 -23.92
N GLY A 146 1.85 -6.26 -23.16
CA GLY A 146 2.29 -6.86 -21.90
C GLY A 146 1.21 -6.96 -20.83
N PHE A 147 0.16 -6.13 -20.86
CA PHE A 147 -0.94 -6.15 -19.88
C PHE A 147 -2.03 -7.17 -20.22
N GLN A 148 -2.07 -7.70 -21.45
CA GLN A 148 -3.24 -8.42 -21.97
C GLN A 148 -3.57 -9.70 -21.20
N LYS A 149 -2.55 -10.47 -20.78
CA LYS A 149 -2.74 -11.68 -19.97
C LYS A 149 -3.47 -11.33 -18.66
N THR A 150 -3.01 -10.29 -17.99
CA THR A 150 -3.50 -9.89 -16.68
C THR A 150 -4.87 -9.20 -16.76
N LEU A 151 -5.10 -8.40 -17.80
CA LEU A 151 -6.42 -7.80 -18.07
C LEU A 151 -7.49 -8.86 -18.39
N ASN A 152 -7.13 -9.90 -19.13
CA ASN A 152 -8.04 -11.02 -19.39
C ASN A 152 -8.35 -11.81 -18.11
N ASN A 153 -7.37 -11.99 -17.22
CA ASN A 153 -7.56 -12.59 -15.91
C ASN A 153 -8.53 -11.76 -15.04
N LEU A 154 -8.30 -10.44 -14.94
CA LEU A 154 -9.17 -9.54 -14.19
C LEU A 154 -10.61 -9.51 -14.72
N LEU A 155 -10.78 -9.42 -16.05
CA LEU A 155 -12.11 -9.41 -16.68
C LEU A 155 -12.89 -10.69 -16.39
N ARG A 156 -12.21 -11.85 -16.42
CA ARG A 156 -12.79 -13.15 -16.07
C ARG A 156 -13.26 -13.17 -14.61
N GLN A 157 -12.44 -12.65 -13.69
CA GLN A 157 -12.73 -12.60 -12.26
C GLN A 157 -13.93 -11.68 -11.96
N ILE A 158 -13.93 -10.45 -12.48
CA ILE A 158 -15.06 -9.51 -12.32
C ILE A 158 -16.35 -10.13 -12.85
N SER A 159 -16.28 -10.79 -14.02
CA SER A 159 -17.44 -11.45 -14.62
C SER A 159 -17.95 -12.63 -13.79
N ARG A 160 -17.04 -13.41 -13.18
CA ARG A 160 -17.39 -14.51 -12.27
C ARG A 160 -18.07 -13.99 -11.01
N LEU A 161 -17.53 -12.94 -10.40
CA LEU A 161 -18.11 -12.31 -9.21
C LEU A 161 -19.49 -11.72 -9.51
N LYS A 162 -19.66 -11.00 -10.62
CA LYS A 162 -20.96 -10.49 -11.09
C LYS A 162 -22.03 -11.58 -11.15
N ARG A 163 -21.70 -12.75 -11.71
CA ARG A 163 -22.63 -13.89 -11.78
C ARG A 163 -22.98 -14.46 -10.41
N ARG A 164 -21.99 -14.60 -9.52
CA ARG A 164 -22.20 -15.08 -8.14
C ARG A 164 -23.06 -14.12 -7.33
N TYR A 165 -22.75 -12.83 -7.40
CA TYR A 165 -23.51 -11.75 -6.76
C TYR A 165 -24.97 -11.79 -7.20
N LYS A 166 -25.24 -11.84 -8.51
CA LYS A 166 -26.62 -11.90 -9.04
C LYS A 166 -27.40 -13.09 -8.48
N LYS A 167 -26.77 -14.27 -8.38
CA LYS A 167 -27.41 -15.46 -7.80
C LYS A 167 -27.62 -15.33 -6.29
N ALA A 168 -26.63 -14.82 -5.55
CA ALA A 168 -26.71 -14.60 -4.10
C ALA A 168 -27.79 -13.57 -3.75
N LEU A 169 -27.88 -12.45 -4.48
CA LEU A 169 -28.88 -11.40 -4.26
C LEU A 169 -30.30 -11.96 -4.28
N ARG A 170 -30.62 -12.82 -5.26
CA ARG A 170 -31.93 -13.48 -5.34
C ARG A 170 -32.20 -14.35 -4.11
N LYS A 171 -31.22 -15.18 -3.69
CA LYS A 171 -31.35 -16.05 -2.52
C LYS A 171 -31.52 -15.27 -1.22
N VAL A 172 -30.77 -14.19 -1.02
CA VAL A 172 -30.88 -13.34 0.17
C VAL A 172 -32.26 -12.65 0.21
N VAL A 173 -32.73 -12.09 -0.91
CA VAL A 173 -34.06 -11.47 -0.98
C VAL A 173 -35.16 -12.47 -0.62
N LEU A 174 -35.10 -13.69 -1.15
CA LEU A 174 -36.06 -14.75 -0.83
C LEU A 174 -36.01 -15.15 0.65
N ALA A 175 -34.82 -15.28 1.23
CA ALA A 175 -34.66 -15.60 2.65
C ALA A 175 -35.17 -14.47 3.56
N LEU A 176 -34.93 -13.21 3.20
CA LEU A 176 -35.45 -12.06 3.92
C LEU A 176 -36.97 -11.96 3.81
N SER A 177 -37.55 -12.24 2.64
CA SER A 177 -39.00 -12.18 2.42
C SER A 177 -39.77 -13.24 3.20
N ARG A 178 -39.22 -14.46 3.34
CA ARG A 178 -39.82 -15.53 4.16
C ARG A 178 -40.00 -15.15 5.63
N GLN A 179 -39.26 -14.15 6.10
CA GLN A 179 -39.25 -13.72 7.50
C GLN A 179 -39.85 -12.33 7.70
N SER A 180 -40.39 -11.69 6.64
CA SER A 180 -41.07 -10.40 6.74
C SER A 180 -42.43 -10.45 6.03
N GLN A 181 -43.50 -10.18 6.77
CA GLN A 181 -44.86 -10.14 6.23
C GLN A 181 -45.28 -8.74 5.77
N THR A 182 -44.51 -7.69 6.07
CA THR A 182 -44.91 -6.29 5.87
C THR A 182 -43.89 -5.44 5.10
N THR A 183 -42.68 -5.94 4.87
CA THR A 183 -41.64 -5.21 4.13
C THR A 183 -41.88 -5.32 2.63
N SER A 184 -41.77 -4.20 1.91
CA SER A 184 -41.89 -4.20 0.45
C SER A 184 -40.72 -4.93 -0.21
N LEU A 185 -40.93 -5.49 -1.40
CA LEU A 185 -39.86 -6.11 -2.19
C LEU A 185 -38.69 -5.14 -2.41
N ASP A 186 -38.99 -3.86 -2.60
CA ASP A 186 -38.01 -2.81 -2.83
C ASP A 186 -37.06 -2.65 -1.64
N GLU A 187 -37.60 -2.60 -0.43
CA GLU A 187 -36.83 -2.52 0.81
C GLU A 187 -36.00 -3.80 1.05
N LEU A 188 -36.57 -4.97 0.77
CA LEU A 188 -35.86 -6.26 0.89
C LEU A 188 -34.68 -6.35 -0.08
N VAL A 189 -34.85 -5.83 -1.31
CA VAL A 189 -33.81 -5.79 -2.33
C VAL A 189 -32.68 -4.83 -1.95
N VAL A 190 -33.01 -3.65 -1.40
CA VAL A 190 -32.01 -2.70 -0.88
C VAL A 190 -31.23 -3.34 0.27
N GLN A 191 -31.93 -3.92 1.25
CA GLN A 191 -31.30 -4.58 2.39
C GLN A 191 -30.38 -5.74 1.95
N ALA A 192 -30.86 -6.62 1.08
CA ALA A 192 -30.06 -7.73 0.56
C ALA A 192 -28.80 -7.25 -0.19
N THR A 193 -28.93 -6.13 -0.90
CA THR A 193 -27.82 -5.50 -1.62
C THR A 193 -26.78 -4.96 -0.63
N GLU A 194 -27.19 -4.24 0.41
CA GLU A 194 -26.28 -3.71 1.44
C GLU A 194 -25.52 -4.82 2.17
N LEU A 195 -26.20 -5.91 2.53
CA LEU A 195 -25.58 -7.06 3.20
C LEU A 195 -24.53 -7.73 2.31
N LEU A 196 -24.83 -7.91 1.02
CA LEU A 196 -23.87 -8.49 0.06
C LEU A 196 -22.71 -7.54 -0.25
N ASP A 197 -22.96 -6.23 -0.35
CA ASP A 197 -21.91 -5.23 -0.53
C ASP A 197 -20.96 -5.21 0.70
N GLN A 198 -21.47 -5.43 1.92
CA GLN A 198 -20.66 -5.59 3.14
C GLN A 198 -19.82 -6.88 3.13
N GLU A 199 -20.41 -8.02 2.74
CA GLU A 199 -19.67 -9.29 2.61
C GLU A 199 -18.55 -9.22 1.56
N LEU A 200 -18.72 -8.39 0.54
CA LEU A 200 -17.75 -8.24 -0.55
C LEU A 200 -16.90 -6.98 -0.45
N ALA A 201 -16.98 -6.22 0.64
CA ALA A 201 -16.35 -4.90 0.75
C ALA A 201 -14.86 -4.93 0.40
N GLU A 202 -14.10 -5.88 0.95
CA GLU A 202 -12.67 -6.06 0.69
C GLU A 202 -12.39 -6.50 -0.75
N SER A 203 -13.16 -7.46 -1.28
CA SER A 203 -13.01 -7.89 -2.67
C SER A 203 -13.31 -6.77 -3.66
N LEU A 204 -14.32 -5.94 -3.37
CA LEU A 204 -14.70 -4.82 -4.22
C LEU A 204 -13.72 -3.66 -4.11
N SER A 205 -13.18 -3.38 -2.92
CA SER A 205 -12.16 -2.32 -2.75
C SER A 205 -10.92 -2.63 -3.58
N VAL A 206 -10.44 -3.87 -3.56
CA VAL A 206 -9.28 -4.29 -4.36
C VAL A 206 -9.56 -4.21 -5.86
N LEU A 207 -10.71 -4.71 -6.34
CA LEU A 207 -11.05 -4.61 -7.77
C LEU A 207 -11.11 -3.13 -8.22
N ARG A 208 -11.60 -2.25 -7.35
CA ARG A 208 -11.64 -0.80 -7.61
C ARG A 208 -10.24 -0.21 -7.75
N VAL A 209 -9.23 -0.67 -6.99
CA VAL A 209 -7.84 -0.23 -7.17
C VAL A 209 -7.42 -0.30 -8.64
N TYR A 210 -7.56 -1.47 -9.25
CA TYR A 210 -7.17 -1.68 -10.64
C TYR A 210 -8.08 -0.92 -11.62
N THR A 211 -9.40 -0.95 -11.42
CA THR A 211 -10.31 -0.32 -12.39
C THR A 211 -10.28 1.19 -12.34
N ASP A 212 -10.07 1.78 -11.16
CA ASP A 212 -9.89 3.21 -11.00
C ASP A 212 -8.58 3.66 -11.64
N SER A 213 -7.52 2.85 -11.52
CA SER A 213 -6.28 3.07 -12.25
C SER A 213 -6.55 3.15 -13.75
N PHE A 214 -7.25 2.17 -14.34
CA PHE A 214 -7.58 2.21 -15.77
C PHE A 214 -8.46 3.41 -16.16
N ASN A 215 -9.39 3.81 -15.29
CA ASN A 215 -10.20 5.01 -15.52
C ASN A 215 -9.32 6.27 -15.56
N GLN A 216 -8.34 6.42 -14.66
CA GLN A 216 -7.43 7.57 -14.69
C GLN A 216 -6.60 7.63 -15.98
N TYR A 217 -6.16 6.48 -16.49
CA TYR A 217 -5.49 6.42 -17.79
C TYR A 217 -6.43 6.79 -18.94
N ARG A 218 -7.68 6.31 -18.91
CA ARG A 218 -8.70 6.65 -19.91
C ARG A 218 -9.01 8.13 -19.93
N ASP A 219 -9.15 8.73 -18.75
CA ASP A 219 -9.57 10.12 -18.58
C ASP A 219 -8.41 11.09 -18.91
N GLY A 220 -7.16 10.61 -18.82
CA GLY A 220 -5.99 11.24 -19.42
C GLY A 220 -5.34 12.37 -18.61
N ALA A 221 -5.93 12.78 -17.49
CA ALA A 221 -5.45 13.90 -16.68
C ALA A 221 -4.00 13.74 -16.19
N TYR A 222 -3.61 12.52 -15.82
CA TYR A 222 -2.28 12.17 -15.28
C TYR A 222 -1.61 11.02 -16.03
N ALA A 223 -2.13 10.65 -17.22
CA ALA A 223 -1.70 9.43 -17.91
C ALA A 223 -0.18 9.38 -18.13
N ARG A 224 0.45 10.53 -18.42
CA ARG A 224 1.89 10.60 -18.64
C ARG A 224 2.68 10.34 -17.36
N GLU A 225 2.29 10.96 -16.25
CA GLU A 225 2.92 10.76 -14.95
C GLU A 225 2.82 9.30 -14.53
N LEU A 226 1.62 8.72 -14.63
CA LEU A 226 1.36 7.33 -14.29
C LEU A 226 2.18 6.36 -15.16
N GLU A 227 2.28 6.58 -16.48
CA GLU A 227 3.12 5.78 -17.38
C GLU A 227 4.60 5.80 -16.95
N LEU A 228 5.09 6.96 -16.52
CA LEU A 228 6.49 7.11 -16.12
C LEU A 228 6.78 6.49 -14.75
N ILE A 229 5.81 6.51 -13.83
CA ILE A 229 5.89 5.77 -12.57
C ILE A 229 5.97 4.27 -12.86
N ASN A 230 5.06 3.73 -13.68
CA ASN A 230 5.11 2.32 -14.05
C ASN A 230 6.45 1.96 -14.70
N PHE A 231 6.91 2.78 -15.66
CA PHE A 231 8.20 2.57 -16.31
C PHE A 231 9.37 2.59 -15.33
N PHE A 232 9.33 3.46 -14.32
CA PHE A 232 10.33 3.47 -13.26
C PHE A 232 10.33 2.15 -12.49
N PHE A 233 9.17 1.70 -11.99
CA PHE A 233 9.07 0.44 -11.25
C PHE A 233 9.50 -0.76 -12.10
N GLU A 234 9.01 -0.87 -13.34
CA GLU A 234 9.39 -1.95 -14.25
C GLU A 234 10.91 -1.98 -14.53
N GLN A 235 11.53 -0.83 -14.75
CA GLN A 235 12.98 -0.75 -14.95
C GLN A 235 13.75 -1.09 -13.68
N THR A 236 13.36 -0.54 -12.53
CA THR A 236 14.01 -0.78 -11.25
C THR A 236 13.88 -2.25 -10.84
N ALA A 237 12.69 -2.84 -10.96
CA ALA A 237 12.44 -4.26 -10.77
C ALA A 237 13.29 -5.13 -11.71
N SER A 238 13.47 -4.73 -12.97
CA SER A 238 14.31 -5.48 -13.93
C SER A 238 15.80 -5.49 -13.60
N LEU A 239 16.26 -4.56 -12.75
CA LEU A 239 17.63 -4.54 -12.24
C LEU A 239 17.84 -5.59 -11.14
N PHE A 240 16.78 -5.94 -10.42
CA PHE A 240 16.75 -7.08 -9.53
C PHE A 240 16.48 -8.34 -10.35
N GLN A 241 17.51 -8.91 -10.96
CA GLN A 241 17.37 -10.17 -11.70
C GLN A 241 17.55 -11.34 -10.72
N PRO A 242 16.48 -12.06 -10.35
CA PRO A 242 16.64 -13.26 -9.56
C PRO A 242 17.54 -14.22 -10.36
N ALA A 243 18.59 -14.72 -9.71
CA ALA A 243 19.38 -15.80 -10.26
C ALA A 243 18.49 -17.00 -10.59
N GLU A 244 18.90 -17.85 -11.54
CA GLU A 244 18.26 -19.15 -11.71
C GLU A 244 18.20 -19.87 -10.35
N GLY A 245 16.99 -20.24 -9.93
CA GLY A 245 16.76 -20.98 -8.68
C GLY A 245 16.27 -20.15 -7.48
N ILE A 246 16.22 -18.81 -7.55
CA ILE A 246 15.55 -18.01 -6.50
C ILE A 246 14.03 -18.23 -6.60
N LYS A 247 13.43 -18.63 -5.49
CA LYS A 247 11.98 -18.86 -5.41
C LYS A 247 11.29 -17.58 -4.98
N THR A 248 10.40 -17.13 -5.84
CA THR A 248 9.52 -15.98 -5.59
C THR A 248 8.08 -16.45 -5.59
N SER A 249 7.30 -15.98 -4.63
CA SER A 249 5.90 -16.40 -4.50
C SER A 249 4.95 -15.61 -5.41
N LYS A 250 5.30 -14.37 -5.77
CA LYS A 250 4.41 -13.32 -6.29
C LYS A 250 5.10 -12.36 -7.26
N PHE A 251 6.31 -11.88 -6.95
CA PHE A 251 7.12 -10.99 -7.78
C PHE A 251 7.81 -11.81 -8.87
N LYS A 252 7.63 -11.39 -10.12
CA LYS A 252 8.36 -11.92 -11.26
C LYS A 252 8.93 -10.80 -12.07
N VAL A 253 10.21 -10.92 -12.43
CA VAL A 253 10.79 -10.01 -13.43
C VAL A 253 9.97 -10.10 -14.71
N GLY A 254 9.47 -8.94 -15.16
CA GLY A 254 8.55 -8.84 -16.29
C GLY A 254 7.07 -8.69 -15.91
N ASP A 255 6.74 -8.72 -14.62
CA ASP A 255 5.44 -8.25 -14.13
C ASP A 255 5.20 -6.79 -14.50
N ARG A 256 3.92 -6.42 -14.49
CA ARG A 256 3.46 -5.07 -14.82
C ARG A 256 3.12 -4.29 -13.57
N TYR A 257 3.25 -2.98 -13.68
CA TYR A 257 2.82 -2.05 -12.65
C TYR A 257 1.71 -1.16 -13.21
N ILE A 258 0.78 -0.77 -12.34
CA ILE A 258 -0.25 0.22 -12.67
C ILE A 258 -0.40 1.22 -11.53
N ALA A 259 0.08 2.44 -11.75
CA ALA A 259 -0.07 3.53 -10.82
C ALA A 259 -1.45 4.18 -10.91
N ARG A 260 -1.91 4.71 -9.78
CA ARG A 260 -3.05 5.61 -9.65
C ARG A 260 -2.74 6.76 -8.70
N ILE A 261 -3.34 7.91 -8.97
CA ILE A 261 -3.31 9.05 -8.06
C ILE A 261 -4.42 8.90 -7.02
N VAL A 262 -4.10 9.09 -5.74
CA VAL A 262 -5.03 8.96 -4.61
C VAL A 262 -4.90 10.15 -3.65
N THR A 263 -5.83 10.27 -2.70
CA THR A 263 -5.75 11.21 -1.56
C THR A 263 -5.26 10.51 -0.28
N GLY A 264 -4.68 9.32 -0.41
CA GLY A 264 -4.14 8.51 0.69
C GLY A 264 -2.62 8.48 0.65
N GLU A 265 -2.03 7.48 1.30
CA GLU A 265 -0.58 7.32 1.44
C GLU A 265 0.08 6.71 0.19
N LEU A 266 1.41 6.84 0.12
CA LEU A 266 2.22 6.15 -0.88
C LEU A 266 2.23 4.66 -0.53
N ALA A 267 1.81 3.81 -1.46
CA ALA A 267 1.80 2.37 -1.23
C ALA A 267 2.10 1.60 -2.52
N THR A 268 2.92 0.56 -2.38
CA THR A 268 2.92 -0.58 -3.31
C THR A 268 1.90 -1.58 -2.81
N MET A 269 0.97 -1.97 -3.69
CA MET A 269 0.07 -3.08 -3.41
C MET A 269 0.58 -4.27 -4.22
N PRO A 270 1.53 -5.06 -3.67
CA PRO A 270 1.96 -6.29 -4.33
C PRO A 270 0.72 -7.14 -4.51
N GLY A 271 0.45 -7.62 -5.73
CA GLY A 271 -0.58 -8.60 -6.16
C GLY A 271 -1.79 -8.96 -5.27
N ALA A 272 -2.24 -8.16 -4.32
CA ALA A 272 -3.13 -8.61 -3.26
C ALA A 272 -4.52 -8.63 -3.79
N LEU A 273 -5.09 -9.83 -3.81
CA LEU A 273 -6.39 -10.12 -4.42
C LEU A 273 -6.52 -9.39 -5.79
N GLY A 274 -5.38 -9.25 -6.48
CA GLY A 274 -5.13 -8.53 -7.73
C GLY A 274 -4.77 -9.48 -8.88
N PRO A 275 -4.91 -9.07 -10.15
CA PRO A 275 -4.81 -10.00 -11.25
C PRO A 275 -3.34 -10.42 -11.44
N VAL A 276 -3.11 -11.68 -11.85
CA VAL A 276 -1.77 -12.28 -11.86
C VAL A 276 -0.78 -11.45 -12.69
N GLY A 277 0.31 -11.03 -12.08
CA GLY A 277 1.40 -10.30 -12.74
C GLY A 277 1.14 -8.81 -12.99
N LEU A 278 0.21 -8.20 -12.23
CA LEU A 278 -0.01 -6.76 -12.21
C LEU A 278 -0.04 -6.26 -10.76
N HIS A 279 0.88 -5.36 -10.45
CA HIS A 279 1.02 -4.71 -9.15
C HIS A 279 0.45 -3.30 -9.22
N ALA A 280 -0.31 -2.89 -8.22
CA ALA A 280 -0.87 -1.53 -8.18
C ALA A 280 0.02 -0.61 -7.35
N LEU A 281 0.11 0.65 -7.76
CA LEU A 281 0.88 1.68 -7.06
C LEU A 281 -0.04 2.85 -6.73
N GLU A 282 -0.05 3.26 -5.48
CA GLU A 282 -0.83 4.40 -5.02
C GLU A 282 0.10 5.59 -4.83
N VAL A 283 -0.19 6.69 -5.52
CA VAL A 283 0.62 7.91 -5.46
C VAL A 283 -0.24 9.05 -4.93
N PRO A 284 0.13 9.65 -3.79
CA PRO A 284 -0.60 10.78 -3.23
C PRO A 284 -0.61 11.98 -4.19
N VAL A 285 -1.77 12.61 -4.36
CA VAL A 285 -1.98 13.73 -5.30
C VAL A 285 -1.09 14.93 -4.99
N GLU A 286 -0.81 15.17 -3.72
CA GLU A 286 0.06 16.23 -3.22
C GLU A 286 1.52 16.05 -3.66
N MET A 287 1.95 14.83 -3.99
CA MET A 287 3.31 14.55 -4.42
C MET A 287 3.57 14.91 -5.90
N LEU A 288 2.52 15.13 -6.72
CA LEU A 288 2.67 15.31 -8.17
C LEU A 288 3.66 16.41 -8.59
N ASP A 289 3.71 17.51 -7.84
CA ASP A 289 4.56 18.66 -8.15
C ASP A 289 6.07 18.40 -7.92
N PHE A 290 6.40 17.35 -7.15
CA PHE A 290 7.77 16.97 -6.80
C PHE A 290 8.00 15.44 -6.87
N LEU A 291 7.11 14.71 -7.54
CA LEU A 291 7.06 13.25 -7.62
C LEU A 291 8.41 12.63 -7.98
N PHE A 292 9.10 13.20 -8.96
CA PHE A 292 10.37 12.66 -9.44
C PHE A 292 11.53 12.89 -8.47
N LEU A 293 11.39 13.76 -7.46
CA LEU A 293 12.34 13.88 -6.35
C LEU A 293 12.17 12.75 -5.32
N LEU A 294 11.00 12.10 -5.29
CA LEU A 294 10.67 11.00 -4.39
C LEU A 294 10.92 9.62 -4.99
N MET A 295 11.41 9.53 -6.23
CA MET A 295 11.71 8.24 -6.86
C MET A 295 12.64 7.34 -6.02
N PRO A 296 13.62 7.85 -5.26
CA PRO A 296 14.35 7.00 -4.33
C PRO A 296 13.48 6.35 -3.24
N LEU A 297 12.44 7.02 -2.73
CA LEU A 297 11.47 6.40 -1.81
C LEU A 297 10.65 5.32 -2.53
N MET A 298 10.28 5.53 -3.79
CA MET A 298 9.60 4.49 -4.57
C MET A 298 10.45 3.24 -4.79
N ALA A 299 11.79 3.36 -4.82
CA ALA A 299 12.68 2.20 -4.85
C ALA A 299 12.75 1.47 -3.50
N HIS A 300 12.61 2.21 -2.39
CA HIS A 300 12.38 1.65 -1.06
C HIS A 300 11.05 0.86 -1.04
N GLU A 301 9.96 1.44 -1.54
CA GLU A 301 8.65 0.75 -1.61
C GLU A 301 8.71 -0.56 -2.41
N LEU A 302 9.39 -0.53 -3.56
CA LEU A 302 9.60 -1.73 -4.37
C LEU A 302 10.34 -2.84 -3.60
N PHE A 303 11.18 -2.49 -2.65
CA PHE A 303 11.92 -3.50 -1.89
C PHE A 303 11.05 -4.19 -0.85
N HIS A 304 9.98 -3.57 -0.34
CA HIS A 304 8.99 -4.30 0.45
C HIS A 304 8.37 -5.45 -0.36
N ASP A 305 8.06 -5.21 -1.64
CA ASP A 305 7.57 -6.26 -2.53
C ASP A 305 8.59 -7.41 -2.65
N ILE A 306 9.88 -7.10 -2.81
CA ILE A 306 10.95 -8.12 -2.91
C ILE A 306 11.12 -8.86 -1.58
N TYR A 307 11.14 -8.13 -0.46
CA TYR A 307 11.40 -8.63 0.88
C TYR A 307 10.40 -9.70 1.29
N TYR A 308 9.10 -9.41 1.11
CA TYR A 308 8.03 -10.33 1.47
C TYR A 308 7.74 -11.41 0.42
N ASP A 309 8.39 -11.32 -0.74
CA ASP A 309 8.12 -12.24 -1.83
C ASP A 309 9.16 -13.34 -2.05
N VAL A 310 10.44 -13.02 -1.86
CA VAL A 310 11.50 -14.02 -1.94
C VAL A 310 11.31 -15.00 -0.79
N GLU A 311 11.02 -16.26 -1.11
CA GLU A 311 10.70 -17.28 -0.11
C GLU A 311 11.86 -17.45 0.88
N GLY A 312 11.59 -17.18 2.16
CA GLY A 312 12.55 -17.34 3.25
C GLY A 312 13.48 -16.14 3.49
N LEU A 313 13.36 -15.06 2.71
CA LEU A 313 14.25 -13.89 2.84
C LEU A 313 14.11 -13.20 4.20
N GLU A 314 12.89 -12.88 4.61
CA GLU A 314 12.58 -12.28 5.92
C GLU A 314 13.14 -13.11 7.07
N GLN A 315 12.84 -14.41 7.08
CA GLN A 315 13.30 -15.32 8.12
C GLN A 315 14.83 -15.38 8.17
N GLU A 316 15.48 -15.61 7.03
CA GLU A 316 16.93 -15.79 6.97
C GLU A 316 17.68 -14.50 7.37
N LEU A 317 17.20 -13.34 6.94
CA LEU A 317 17.77 -12.05 7.34
C LEU A 317 17.57 -11.80 8.83
N THR A 318 16.39 -12.09 9.38
CA THR A 318 16.10 -11.92 10.82
C THR A 318 17.08 -12.74 11.67
N GLU A 319 17.25 -14.02 11.33
CA GLU A 319 18.18 -14.92 12.01
C GLU A 319 19.64 -14.42 11.91
N LYS A 320 20.06 -13.99 10.73
CA LYS A 320 21.45 -13.52 10.50
C LYS A 320 21.74 -12.19 11.20
N VAL A 321 20.80 -11.24 11.17
CA VAL A 321 20.95 -9.94 11.86
C VAL A 321 21.01 -10.16 13.37
N ALA A 322 20.06 -10.92 13.94
CA ALA A 322 20.04 -11.20 15.38
C ALA A 322 21.35 -11.88 15.84
N LYS A 323 21.84 -12.86 15.07
CA LYS A 323 23.11 -13.56 15.36
C LYS A 323 24.34 -12.67 15.22
N ALA A 324 24.36 -11.77 14.24
CA ALA A 324 25.47 -10.85 14.04
C ALA A 324 25.56 -9.83 15.20
N ILE A 325 24.42 -9.29 15.65
CA ILE A 325 24.33 -8.42 16.83
C ILE A 325 24.85 -9.16 18.07
N GLU A 326 24.37 -10.37 18.32
CA GLU A 326 24.81 -11.20 19.45
C GLU A 326 26.32 -11.45 19.42
N THR A 327 26.84 -11.83 18.26
CA THR A 327 28.27 -12.13 18.09
C THR A 327 29.12 -10.88 18.33
N ALA A 328 28.69 -9.73 17.80
CA ALA A 328 29.39 -8.46 17.97
C ALA A 328 29.46 -8.03 19.44
N VAL A 329 28.35 -8.19 20.18
CA VAL A 329 28.29 -7.84 21.61
C VAL A 329 29.08 -8.84 22.46
N LYS A 330 28.88 -10.15 22.26
CA LYS A 330 29.54 -11.19 23.08
C LYS A 330 31.05 -11.26 22.84
N SER A 331 31.52 -10.94 21.64
CA SER A 331 32.96 -10.85 21.34
C SER A 331 33.61 -9.56 21.86
N GLY A 332 32.79 -8.57 22.26
CA GLY A 332 33.25 -7.26 22.70
C GLY A 332 33.62 -6.31 21.55
N SER A 333 33.34 -6.66 20.29
CA SER A 333 33.53 -5.74 19.16
C SER A 333 32.55 -4.57 19.21
N VAL A 334 31.36 -4.78 19.80
CA VAL A 334 30.42 -3.75 20.18
C VAL A 334 30.25 -3.79 21.70
N LYS A 335 30.48 -2.65 22.36
CA LYS A 335 30.29 -2.53 23.81
C LYS A 335 29.03 -1.72 24.08
N LEU A 336 28.01 -2.38 24.61
CA LEU A 336 26.77 -1.72 25.00
C LEU A 336 26.99 -0.74 26.15
N THR A 337 26.27 0.38 26.14
CA THR A 337 26.32 1.40 27.20
C THR A 337 25.80 0.88 28.54
N SER A 338 24.82 -0.03 28.51
CA SER A 338 24.26 -0.70 29.68
C SER A 338 23.90 -2.17 29.35
N PRO A 339 24.16 -3.13 30.25
CA PRO A 339 23.72 -4.52 30.07
C PRO A 339 22.20 -4.68 30.17
N ASP A 340 21.51 -3.79 30.89
CA ASP A 340 20.07 -3.82 31.13
C ASP A 340 19.42 -2.48 30.74
N THR A 341 18.22 -2.57 30.15
CA THR A 341 17.36 -1.43 29.80
C THR A 341 16.17 -1.38 30.74
N ALA A 342 15.87 -0.21 31.31
CA ALA A 342 14.73 -0.04 32.22
C ALA A 342 13.39 -0.20 31.47
N PHE A 343 12.43 -0.89 32.08
CA PHE A 343 11.08 -1.08 31.54
C PHE A 343 10.06 -1.19 32.68
N GLY A 344 9.20 -0.19 32.81
CA GLY A 344 8.28 -0.07 33.95
C GLY A 344 9.04 -0.09 35.28
N ALA A 345 8.64 -0.99 36.20
CA ALA A 345 9.30 -1.17 37.49
C ALA A 345 10.54 -2.10 37.45
N GLY A 346 10.85 -2.68 36.29
CA GLY A 346 11.92 -3.66 36.12
C GLY A 346 12.95 -3.26 35.06
N SER A 347 13.72 -4.24 34.63
CA SER A 347 14.65 -4.11 33.51
C SER A 347 14.66 -5.37 32.65
N VAL A 348 15.05 -5.20 31.39
CA VAL A 348 15.23 -6.29 30.41
C VAL A 348 16.66 -6.27 29.88
N PRO A 349 17.25 -7.42 29.52
CA PRO A 349 18.59 -7.44 28.92
C PRO A 349 18.64 -6.61 27.64
N THR A 350 19.55 -5.63 27.59
CA THR A 350 19.66 -4.68 26.46
C THR A 350 19.94 -5.41 25.15
N LEU A 351 20.75 -6.47 25.18
CA LEU A 351 21.07 -7.26 23.99
C LEU A 351 19.81 -7.91 23.38
N GLU A 352 19.01 -8.58 24.20
CA GLU A 352 17.78 -9.25 23.75
C GLU A 352 16.78 -8.24 23.19
N LEU A 353 16.67 -7.08 23.86
CA LEU A 353 15.80 -6.01 23.41
C LEU A 353 16.26 -5.38 22.09
N LEU A 354 17.57 -5.20 21.89
CA LEU A 354 18.12 -4.72 20.61
C LEU A 354 17.93 -5.73 19.49
N GLN A 355 18.04 -7.03 19.76
CA GLN A 355 17.73 -8.08 18.78
C GLN A 355 16.25 -8.03 18.39
N LYS A 356 15.33 -7.86 19.35
CA LYS A 356 13.90 -7.68 19.06
C LYS A 356 13.64 -6.42 18.24
N LEU A 357 14.22 -5.29 18.66
CA LEU A 357 14.10 -4.01 17.95
C LEU A 357 14.51 -4.15 16.48
N PHE A 358 15.73 -4.64 16.21
CA PHE A 358 16.19 -4.79 14.83
C PHE A 358 15.43 -5.85 14.03
N SER A 359 14.81 -6.84 14.68
CA SER A 359 13.96 -7.83 14.00
C SER A 359 12.63 -7.20 13.57
N ASP A 360 11.99 -6.42 14.44
CA ASP A 360 10.73 -5.74 14.13
C ASP A 360 10.90 -4.65 13.07
N LEU A 361 12.02 -3.92 13.13
CA LEU A 361 12.35 -2.86 12.17
C LEU A 361 12.97 -3.39 10.86
N LEU A 362 13.09 -4.72 10.70
CA LEU A 362 13.96 -5.28 9.67
C LEU A 362 13.45 -5.03 8.26
N SER A 363 12.14 -5.11 8.04
CA SER A 363 11.53 -4.88 6.72
C SER A 363 11.82 -3.46 6.22
N GLU A 364 11.63 -2.45 7.08
CA GLU A 364 11.95 -1.04 6.82
C GLU A 364 13.46 -0.82 6.65
N THR A 365 14.28 -1.37 7.55
CA THR A 365 15.74 -1.20 7.49
C THR A 365 16.33 -1.85 6.23
N ALA A 366 15.78 -3.00 5.83
CA ALA A 366 16.16 -3.66 4.59
C ALA A 366 15.66 -2.87 3.37
N ALA A 367 14.46 -2.31 3.39
CA ALA A 367 13.96 -1.45 2.32
C ALA A 367 14.78 -0.16 2.17
N ASP A 368 15.23 0.44 3.28
CA ASP A 368 16.14 1.59 3.25
C ASP A 368 17.49 1.27 2.63
N ILE A 369 18.13 0.20 3.09
CA ILE A 369 19.49 -0.14 2.68
C ILE A 369 19.47 -0.78 1.30
N CYS A 370 18.68 -1.83 1.11
CA CYS A 370 18.65 -2.57 -0.14
C CYS A 370 17.80 -1.87 -1.20
N GLY A 371 16.63 -1.33 -0.83
CA GLY A 371 15.73 -0.58 -1.72
C GLY A 371 16.16 0.87 -1.95
N GLY A 372 16.64 1.56 -0.93
CA GLY A 372 17.08 2.95 -1.01
C GLY A 372 18.54 3.08 -1.47
N ILE A 373 19.48 2.61 -0.65
CA ILE A 373 20.92 2.81 -0.88
C ILE A 373 21.42 2.03 -2.08
N LEU A 374 21.08 0.74 -2.23
CA LEU A 374 21.58 -0.02 -3.39
C LEU A 374 20.95 0.46 -4.71
N PHE A 375 19.70 0.97 -4.74
CA PHE A 375 19.05 1.49 -5.96
C PHE A 375 19.27 2.95 -6.28
N SER A 376 19.57 3.78 -5.30
CA SER A 376 19.65 5.23 -5.51
C SER A 376 20.90 5.86 -4.90
N GLY A 377 21.66 5.12 -4.09
CA GLY A 377 22.86 5.60 -3.42
C GLY A 377 22.60 6.80 -2.50
N PRO A 378 23.54 7.76 -2.42
CA PRO A 378 23.42 9.00 -1.65
C PRO A 378 22.12 9.80 -1.86
N ALA A 379 21.48 9.64 -3.02
CA ALA A 379 20.24 10.33 -3.33
C ALA A 379 19.09 9.92 -2.39
N PHE A 380 19.08 8.68 -1.91
CA PHE A 380 18.05 8.21 -0.98
C PHE A 380 18.05 9.01 0.33
N ILE A 381 19.23 9.18 0.94
CA ILE A 381 19.39 9.97 2.17
C ILE A 381 19.03 11.43 1.93
N THR A 382 19.41 11.98 0.76
CA THR A 382 19.04 13.36 0.39
C THR A 382 17.53 13.52 0.31
N THR A 383 16.82 12.55 -0.29
CA THR A 383 15.36 12.56 -0.36
C THR A 383 14.76 12.51 1.04
N MET A 384 15.19 11.59 1.91
CA MET A 384 14.66 11.48 3.28
C MET A 384 14.85 12.78 4.09
N LEU A 385 16.04 13.38 4.03
CA LEU A 385 16.36 14.61 4.78
C LEU A 385 15.48 15.81 4.40
N VAL A 386 14.85 15.80 3.22
CA VAL A 386 13.92 16.86 2.80
C VAL A 386 12.46 16.45 2.87
N SER A 387 12.13 15.18 2.58
CA SER A 387 10.75 14.73 2.49
C SER A 387 10.18 14.33 3.84
N PHE A 388 10.93 13.66 4.71
CA PHE A 388 10.40 13.18 5.98
C PHE A 388 9.97 14.34 6.90
N PRO A 389 10.79 15.41 7.09
CA PRO A 389 10.32 16.58 7.80
C PRO A 389 9.12 17.25 7.11
N ALA A 390 9.04 17.23 5.78
CA ALA A 390 7.91 17.81 5.07
C ALA A 390 6.61 17.02 5.25
N MET A 391 6.69 15.70 5.44
CA MET A 391 5.53 14.81 5.62
C MET A 391 5.10 14.73 7.09
N GLY A 392 6.04 14.73 8.04
CA GLY A 392 5.73 14.57 9.46
C GLY A 392 5.21 15.81 10.19
N MET A 393 5.36 17.00 9.60
CA MET A 393 5.17 18.27 10.30
C MET A 393 3.74 18.85 10.28
N GLY A 394 2.80 18.21 9.58
CA GLY A 394 1.41 18.66 9.49
C GLY A 394 1.29 20.14 9.10
N ASP A 395 0.56 20.92 9.90
CA ASP A 395 0.37 22.36 9.69
C ASP A 395 1.50 23.24 10.29
N THR A 396 2.48 22.65 10.99
CA THR A 396 3.53 23.40 11.67
C THR A 396 4.60 23.86 10.67
N PRO A 397 4.95 25.16 10.63
CA PRO A 397 6.03 25.63 9.77
C PRO A 397 7.36 24.96 10.12
N ILE A 398 8.02 24.35 9.13
CA ILE A 398 9.33 23.69 9.28
C ILE A 398 10.38 24.61 9.93
N ALA A 399 10.31 25.92 9.67
CA ALA A 399 11.25 26.89 10.22
C ALA A 399 11.14 27.07 11.75
N ASP A 400 9.99 26.73 12.33
CA ASP A 400 9.73 26.85 13.77
C ASP A 400 10.07 25.56 14.53
N GLU A 401 10.48 24.51 13.82
CA GLU A 401 10.73 23.20 14.39
C GLU A 401 12.16 23.06 14.91
N PRO A 402 12.36 22.86 16.23
CA PRO A 402 13.69 22.61 16.78
C PRO A 402 14.26 21.24 16.36
N ARG A 403 13.45 20.29 15.90
CA ARG A 403 13.87 18.93 15.50
C ARG A 403 13.18 18.48 14.22
N LEU A 404 13.92 18.51 13.11
CA LEU A 404 13.44 18.08 11.80
C LEU A 404 13.37 16.54 11.67
N LEU A 405 14.18 15.82 12.43
CA LEU A 405 14.23 14.35 12.42
C LEU A 405 13.70 13.82 13.74
N SER A 406 12.75 12.89 13.66
CA SER A 406 12.18 12.25 14.85
C SER A 406 13.26 11.49 15.64
N SER A 407 13.12 11.52 16.97
CA SER A 407 13.96 10.76 17.92
C SER A 407 13.12 9.87 18.84
N SER A 408 11.92 9.53 18.38
CA SER A 408 10.96 8.71 19.11
C SER A 408 10.09 7.94 18.13
N SER A 409 9.57 6.80 18.58
CA SER A 409 8.55 6.01 17.89
C SER A 409 7.71 5.29 18.95
N GLU A 410 6.86 4.35 18.55
CA GLU A 410 5.89 3.70 19.42
C GLU A 410 6.11 2.19 19.49
N PHE A 411 5.50 1.55 20.48
CA PHE A 411 5.39 0.09 20.55
C PHE A 411 4.04 -0.32 21.10
N THR A 412 3.58 -1.50 20.72
CA THR A 412 2.37 -2.11 21.25
C THR A 412 2.73 -3.25 22.19
N VAL A 413 1.81 -3.55 23.11
CA VAL A 413 1.90 -4.73 23.97
C VAL A 413 0.58 -5.46 23.90
N GLU A 414 0.59 -6.66 23.34
CA GLU A 414 -0.60 -7.48 23.13
C GLU A 414 -0.54 -8.76 23.97
N GLU A 415 -1.68 -9.14 24.55
CA GLU A 415 -1.82 -10.44 25.21
C GLU A 415 -2.14 -11.51 24.14
N LYS A 416 -1.30 -12.54 24.05
CA LYS A 416 -1.52 -13.70 23.17
C LYS A 416 -2.56 -14.65 23.76
N GLU A 417 -3.09 -15.54 22.93
CA GLU A 417 -4.10 -16.54 23.33
C GLU A 417 -3.64 -17.44 24.50
N ASP A 418 -2.33 -17.60 24.68
CA ASP A 418 -1.72 -18.38 25.77
C ASP A 418 -1.44 -17.55 27.04
N GLY A 419 -1.87 -16.29 27.08
CA GLY A 419 -1.69 -15.36 28.20
C GLY A 419 -0.29 -14.73 28.29
N ARG A 420 0.60 -14.97 27.31
CA ARG A 420 1.88 -14.25 27.23
C ARG A 420 1.66 -12.85 26.68
N MET A 421 2.39 -11.87 27.21
CA MET A 421 2.46 -10.53 26.63
C MET A 421 3.55 -10.51 25.55
N GLU A 422 3.21 -10.04 24.35
CA GLU A 422 4.16 -9.78 23.28
C GLU A 422 4.33 -8.27 23.12
N LEU A 423 5.58 -7.82 23.04
CA LEU A 423 5.93 -6.46 22.69
C LEU A 423 6.28 -6.41 21.20
N THR A 424 5.73 -5.44 20.48
CA THR A 424 6.01 -5.21 19.06
C THR A 424 6.32 -3.75 18.84
N PHE A 425 7.50 -3.45 18.29
CA PHE A 425 7.87 -2.08 17.93
C PHE A 425 7.15 -1.65 16.66
N GLU A 426 6.80 -0.37 16.58
CA GLU A 426 6.34 0.25 15.34
C GLU A 426 7.46 0.10 14.28
N PRO A 427 7.16 -0.40 13.07
CA PRO A 427 8.16 -0.83 12.11
C PRO A 427 9.03 0.30 11.56
N HIS A 428 8.58 1.56 11.57
CA HIS A 428 9.34 2.70 11.09
C HIS A 428 10.35 3.18 12.16
N PRO A 429 11.66 3.08 11.88
CA PRO A 429 12.67 3.58 12.81
C PRO A 429 12.60 5.10 12.92
N ALA A 430 12.91 5.64 14.10
CA ALA A 430 13.05 7.08 14.28
C ALA A 430 14.08 7.67 13.28
N ASP A 431 13.71 8.78 12.62
CA ASP A 431 14.44 9.30 11.45
C ASP A 431 15.91 9.58 11.73
N TYR A 432 16.23 10.05 12.93
CA TYR A 432 17.60 10.38 13.32
C TYR A 432 18.54 9.17 13.21
N VAL A 433 18.16 8.04 13.81
CA VAL A 433 18.99 6.81 13.77
C VAL A 433 18.88 6.09 12.44
N ARG A 434 17.75 6.26 11.73
CA ARG A 434 17.57 5.79 10.36
C ARG A 434 18.62 6.39 9.42
N VAL A 435 18.79 7.72 9.43
CA VAL A 435 19.80 8.41 8.61
C VAL A 435 21.23 8.02 9.01
N LEU A 436 21.51 7.85 10.31
CA LEU A 436 22.82 7.39 10.78
C LEU A 436 23.14 5.97 10.27
N GLY A 437 22.18 5.06 10.32
CA GLY A 437 22.31 3.71 9.76
C GLY A 437 22.61 3.72 8.27
N LEU A 438 21.94 4.60 7.51
CA LEU A 438 22.16 4.74 6.07
C LEU A 438 23.52 5.34 5.72
N ALA A 439 24.04 6.25 6.55
CA ALA A 439 25.40 6.74 6.40
C ALA A 439 26.42 5.60 6.57
N GLU A 440 26.20 4.68 7.51
CA GLU A 440 27.05 3.48 7.65
C GLU A 440 26.90 2.53 6.46
N ALA A 441 25.68 2.35 5.91
CA ALA A 441 25.48 1.59 4.68
C ALA A 441 26.26 2.17 3.48
N LEU A 442 26.34 3.50 3.35
CA LEU A 442 27.19 4.15 2.35
C LEU A 442 28.68 3.83 2.54
N LYS A 443 29.17 3.79 3.78
CA LYS A 443 30.57 3.39 4.07
C LYS A 443 30.82 1.93 3.70
N VAL A 444 29.88 1.03 3.98
CA VAL A 444 29.99 -0.40 3.60
C VAL A 444 30.18 -0.56 2.09
N ILE A 445 29.53 0.27 1.27
CA ILE A 445 29.68 0.25 -0.20
C ILE A 445 30.82 1.13 -0.74
N GLY A 446 31.69 1.67 0.12
CA GLY A 446 32.86 2.46 -0.25
C GLY A 446 32.58 3.93 -0.64
N MET A 447 31.53 4.52 -0.08
CA MET A 447 31.12 5.93 -0.27
C MET A 447 31.31 6.77 0.99
N ASP A 448 32.44 6.60 1.67
CA ASP A 448 32.78 7.28 2.92
C ASP A 448 32.67 8.81 2.83
N SER A 449 33.14 9.39 1.72
CA SER A 449 33.09 10.85 1.48
C SER A 449 31.67 11.41 1.42
N GLU A 450 30.70 10.59 1.00
CA GLU A 450 29.29 10.96 0.97
C GLU A 450 28.60 10.72 2.32
N ALA A 451 29.04 9.71 3.07
CA ALA A 451 28.45 9.34 4.35
C ALA A 451 28.64 10.41 5.44
N GLU A 452 29.84 10.99 5.57
CA GLU A 452 30.17 11.91 6.67
C GLU A 452 29.28 13.18 6.69
N PRO A 453 29.00 13.87 5.56
CA PRO A 453 28.07 14.98 5.54
C PRO A 453 26.66 14.59 5.98
N PHE A 454 26.16 13.41 5.60
CA PHE A 454 24.82 12.96 5.99
C PHE A 454 24.72 12.66 7.48
N ALA A 455 25.73 12.03 8.07
CA ALA A 455 25.77 11.84 9.52
C ALA A 455 25.75 13.19 10.27
N SER A 456 26.47 14.19 9.74
CA SER A 456 26.47 15.55 10.31
C SER A 456 25.11 16.23 10.17
N LEU A 457 24.42 16.05 9.04
CA LEU A 457 23.06 16.56 8.81
C LEU A 457 22.03 15.85 9.70
N ALA A 458 22.21 14.56 9.98
CA ALA A 458 21.36 13.83 10.93
C ALA A 458 21.45 14.43 12.34
N VAL A 459 22.67 14.68 12.81
CA VAL A 459 22.93 15.33 14.12
C VAL A 459 22.32 16.74 14.16
N PHE A 460 22.41 17.49 13.06
CA PHE A 460 21.76 18.80 12.95
C PHE A 460 20.23 18.69 12.99
N GLY A 461 19.65 17.77 12.20
CA GLY A 461 18.21 17.56 12.08
C GLY A 461 17.57 17.05 13.37
N ALA A 462 18.31 16.32 14.20
CA ALA A 462 17.86 15.87 15.51
C ALA A 462 17.80 16.99 16.58
N GLY A 463 18.24 18.21 16.23
CA GLY A 463 18.19 19.39 17.08
C GLY A 463 19.35 19.52 18.07
N LYS A 464 19.31 20.60 18.86
CA LYS A 464 20.32 20.91 19.90
C LYS A 464 19.68 21.01 21.29
N PRO A 465 20.17 20.26 22.31
CA PRO A 465 21.18 19.21 22.20
C PRO A 465 20.66 18.02 21.40
N SER A 466 21.57 17.32 20.72
CA SER A 466 21.22 16.09 20.00
C SER A 466 20.76 15.01 20.99
N PRO A 467 19.80 14.15 20.63
CA PRO A 467 19.30 13.12 21.51
C PRO A 467 20.39 12.11 21.88
N GLU A 468 20.51 11.80 23.17
CA GLU A 468 21.34 10.69 23.65
C GLU A 468 20.60 9.34 23.57
N PHE A 469 19.27 9.39 23.49
CA PHE A 469 18.40 8.21 23.45
C PHE A 469 17.33 8.35 22.37
N ILE A 470 16.95 7.21 21.79
CA ILE A 470 15.69 7.06 21.07
C ILE A 470 14.66 6.49 22.05
N THR A 471 13.52 7.16 22.14
CA THR A 471 12.45 6.79 23.08
C THR A 471 11.32 6.12 22.33
N TYR A 472 10.97 4.91 22.74
CA TYR A 472 9.78 4.20 22.31
C TYR A 472 8.73 4.28 23.42
N THR A 473 7.53 4.77 23.10
CA THR A 473 6.41 4.88 24.05
C THR A 473 5.31 3.89 23.73
N ALA A 474 4.66 3.34 24.76
CA ALA A 474 3.54 2.44 24.55
C ALA A 474 2.37 3.18 23.88
N GLU A 475 1.77 2.57 22.86
CA GLU A 475 0.56 3.08 22.22
C GLU A 475 -0.60 3.20 23.24
N GLY A 476 -1.50 4.17 23.04
CA GLY A 476 -2.68 4.37 23.89
C GLY A 476 -2.42 5.20 25.16
N GLY A 477 -1.30 5.92 25.24
CA GLY A 477 -1.05 6.93 26.28
C GLY A 477 -0.56 6.38 27.62
N ARG A 478 0.03 5.17 27.63
CA ARG A 478 0.77 4.67 28.80
C ARG A 478 2.21 5.18 28.81
N GLU A 479 2.36 6.49 28.99
CA GLU A 479 3.66 7.19 29.00
C GLU A 479 4.62 6.67 30.10
N ASP A 480 4.08 6.01 31.14
CA ASP A 480 4.85 5.34 32.19
C ASP A 480 5.58 4.08 31.70
N LEU A 481 5.18 3.55 30.54
CA LEU A 481 5.84 2.44 29.85
C LEU A 481 6.60 2.99 28.63
N SER A 482 7.87 3.33 28.85
CA SER A 482 8.79 3.74 27.79
C SER A 482 10.05 2.89 27.80
N LEU A 483 10.60 2.67 26.61
CA LEU A 483 11.90 2.05 26.38
C LEU A 483 12.83 3.10 25.79
N ARG A 484 14.06 3.15 26.29
CA ARG A 484 15.06 4.13 25.86
C ARG A 484 16.31 3.41 25.39
N PHE A 485 16.59 3.49 24.11
CA PHE A 485 17.81 2.95 23.51
C PHE A 485 18.85 4.04 23.40
N ALA A 486 20.06 3.80 23.90
CA ALA A 486 21.14 4.77 23.73
C ALA A 486 21.49 4.88 22.24
N VAL A 487 21.56 6.11 21.73
CA VAL A 487 21.95 6.37 20.33
C VAL A 487 23.33 5.80 20.04
N ALA A 488 24.24 5.82 21.02
CA ALA A 488 25.57 5.22 20.91
C ALA A 488 25.53 3.71 20.63
N ASP A 489 24.59 2.97 21.24
CA ASP A 489 24.43 1.53 21.00
C ASP A 489 23.90 1.25 19.59
N LEU A 490 22.91 2.02 19.15
CA LEU A 490 22.35 1.92 17.80
C LEU A 490 23.40 2.28 16.73
N GLN A 491 24.20 3.32 16.95
CA GLN A 491 25.31 3.70 16.08
C GLN A 491 26.41 2.63 16.01
N ALA A 492 26.73 1.99 17.15
CA ALA A 492 27.73 0.93 17.17
C ALA A 492 27.25 -0.34 16.44
N LEU A 493 25.94 -0.61 16.44
CA LEU A 493 25.34 -1.74 15.73
C LEU A 493 25.04 -1.47 14.26
N ALA A 494 24.83 -0.22 13.86
CA ALA A 494 24.56 0.18 12.47
C ALA A 494 25.51 -0.46 11.42
N PRO A 495 26.85 -0.43 11.59
CA PRO A 495 27.74 -1.08 10.62
C PRO A 495 27.62 -2.61 10.61
N VAL A 496 27.23 -3.24 11.72
CA VAL A 496 27.00 -4.70 11.80
C VAL A 496 25.77 -5.06 10.98
N VAL A 497 24.66 -4.35 11.20
CA VAL A 497 23.39 -4.58 10.50
C VAL A 497 23.52 -4.29 9.00
N ALA A 498 24.15 -3.16 8.63
CA ALA A 498 24.36 -2.80 7.23
C ALA A 498 25.19 -3.85 6.47
N ARG A 499 26.25 -4.40 7.09
CA ARG A 499 27.05 -5.47 6.48
C ARG A 499 26.25 -6.74 6.27
N VAL A 500 25.43 -7.14 7.23
CA VAL A 500 24.56 -8.32 7.05
C VAL A 500 23.62 -8.11 5.86
N LEU A 501 22.94 -6.97 5.79
CA LEU A 501 21.98 -6.71 4.72
C LEU A 501 22.64 -6.60 3.33
N ILE A 502 23.87 -6.10 3.25
CA ILE A 502 24.56 -5.85 1.96
C ILE A 502 25.44 -7.03 1.53
N GLU A 503 26.27 -7.55 2.43
CA GLU A 503 27.42 -8.41 2.12
C GLU A 503 27.15 -9.90 2.41
N GLU A 504 26.24 -10.22 3.33
CA GLU A 504 25.99 -11.59 3.74
C GLU A 504 25.32 -12.39 2.62
N ARG A 505 25.86 -13.58 2.32
CA ARG A 505 25.30 -14.47 1.32
C ARG A 505 24.15 -15.27 1.92
N LEU A 506 23.02 -15.25 1.24
CA LEU A 506 21.78 -15.86 1.70
C LEU A 506 21.45 -17.12 0.87
N ASP A 507 21.03 -18.19 1.54
CA ASP A 507 20.61 -19.43 0.90
C ASP A 507 19.36 -19.20 0.04
N CYS A 508 18.40 -18.40 0.51
CA CYS A 508 17.20 -18.02 -0.27
C CYS A 508 17.52 -17.25 -1.56
N LEU A 509 18.69 -16.59 -1.63
CA LEU A 509 19.19 -15.88 -2.81
C LEU A 509 20.15 -16.73 -3.65
N GLY A 510 20.19 -18.05 -3.44
CA GLY A 510 21.10 -18.93 -4.15
C GLY A 510 22.56 -18.70 -3.77
N LYS A 511 22.81 -18.41 -2.49
CA LYS A 511 24.13 -18.11 -1.91
C LYS A 511 24.78 -16.84 -2.47
N ARG A 512 23.95 -15.84 -2.77
CA ARG A 512 24.37 -14.49 -3.16
C ARG A 512 24.00 -13.51 -2.07
N SER A 513 24.75 -12.41 -1.98
CA SER A 513 24.37 -11.27 -1.15
C SER A 513 23.53 -10.27 -1.92
N MET A 514 22.88 -9.32 -1.23
CA MET A 514 22.15 -8.24 -1.90
C MET A 514 23.07 -7.43 -2.82
N TRP A 515 24.32 -7.17 -2.42
CA TRP A 515 25.33 -6.52 -3.28
C TRP A 515 25.61 -7.27 -4.59
N GLU A 516 25.61 -8.60 -4.54
CA GLU A 516 25.80 -9.46 -5.72
C GLU A 516 24.53 -9.54 -6.58
N MET A 517 23.35 -9.40 -5.97
CA MET A 517 22.07 -9.29 -6.69
C MET A 517 21.99 -7.95 -7.42
N TYR A 518 22.30 -6.86 -6.72
CA TYR A 518 22.27 -5.52 -7.26
C TYR A 518 23.05 -4.53 -6.36
N ASN A 519 23.77 -3.58 -6.96
CA ASN A 519 24.69 -2.70 -6.23
C ASN A 519 24.65 -1.24 -6.67
N TRP A 520 25.12 -0.35 -5.80
CA TRP A 520 25.40 1.03 -6.16
C TRP A 520 26.90 1.28 -6.13
N THR A 521 27.51 1.47 -7.29
CA THR A 521 28.96 1.69 -7.41
C THR A 521 29.29 3.16 -7.66
N ARG A 522 30.56 3.54 -7.44
CA ARG A 522 31.09 4.87 -7.77
C ARG A 522 30.82 5.25 -9.24
N GLU A 523 30.95 4.31 -10.17
CA GLU A 523 30.67 4.53 -11.59
C GLU A 523 29.19 4.91 -11.84
N ARG A 524 28.25 4.23 -11.18
CA ARG A 524 26.82 4.55 -11.25
C ARG A 524 26.56 5.93 -10.66
N GLN A 525 27.17 6.24 -9.52
CA GLN A 525 27.09 7.55 -8.88
C GLN A 525 27.63 8.68 -9.79
N ASP A 526 28.72 8.43 -10.53
CA ASP A 526 29.29 9.42 -11.46
C ASP A 526 28.35 9.71 -12.65
N ILE A 527 27.60 8.71 -13.11
CA ILE A 527 26.54 8.91 -14.13
C ILE A 527 25.45 9.79 -13.55
N VAL A 528 24.98 9.49 -12.34
CA VAL A 528 23.95 10.28 -11.64
C VAL A 528 24.42 11.72 -11.42
N GLY A 529 25.67 11.94 -11.00
CA GLY A 529 26.23 13.29 -10.83
C GLY A 529 26.20 14.11 -12.13
N LYS A 530 26.46 13.48 -13.29
CA LYS A 530 26.36 14.13 -14.61
C LYS A 530 24.91 14.47 -14.98
N LEU A 531 23.95 13.60 -14.64
CA LEU A 531 22.52 13.86 -14.84
C LEU A 531 22.03 14.99 -13.92
N ALA A 532 22.41 14.97 -12.65
CA ALA A 532 22.07 16.01 -11.68
C ALA A 532 22.63 17.37 -12.12
N ALA A 533 23.89 17.43 -12.52
CA ALA A 533 24.50 18.66 -13.06
C ALA A 533 23.81 19.18 -14.33
N SER A 534 23.21 18.29 -15.14
CA SER A 534 22.36 18.68 -16.26
C SER A 534 21.06 19.32 -15.78
N LEU A 535 20.38 18.70 -14.80
CA LEU A 535 19.14 19.21 -14.22
C LEU A 535 19.32 20.58 -13.54
N VAL A 536 20.41 20.77 -12.79
CA VAL A 536 20.79 22.07 -12.19
C VAL A 536 20.90 23.17 -13.26
N LYS A 537 21.39 22.84 -14.46
CA LYS A 537 21.49 23.76 -15.61
C LYS A 537 20.18 23.91 -16.39
N GLY A 538 19.07 23.36 -15.89
CA GLY A 538 17.77 23.35 -16.55
C GLY A 538 17.71 22.46 -17.81
N ARG A 539 18.67 21.54 -17.98
CA ARG A 539 18.77 20.67 -19.17
C ARG A 539 18.24 19.28 -18.84
N TYR A 540 17.49 18.70 -19.78
CA TYR A 540 16.81 17.40 -19.64
C TYR A 540 17.27 16.36 -20.68
N SER A 541 18.39 16.60 -21.35
CA SER A 541 18.96 15.62 -22.29
C SER A 541 19.56 14.44 -21.52
N VAL A 542 19.33 13.21 -22.00
CA VAL A 542 20.02 12.00 -21.52
C VAL A 542 21.07 11.57 -22.56
N PRO A 543 22.35 11.99 -22.44
CA PRO A 543 23.34 11.74 -23.47
C PRO A 543 23.66 10.24 -23.62
N ARG A 544 23.63 9.71 -24.85
CA ARG A 544 23.96 8.29 -25.11
C ARG A 544 25.38 7.91 -24.70
N LYS A 545 26.30 8.88 -24.69
CA LYS A 545 27.71 8.70 -24.30
C LYS A 545 27.93 8.41 -22.81
N LEU A 546 26.88 8.49 -21.98
CA LEU A 546 26.96 8.13 -20.57
C LEU A 546 26.88 6.61 -20.32
N GLY A 547 26.68 5.81 -21.38
CA GLY A 547 26.44 4.38 -21.26
C GLY A 547 24.98 4.06 -21.00
N SER A 548 24.72 2.93 -20.35
CA SER A 548 23.37 2.51 -19.95
C SER A 548 22.85 3.40 -18.82
N VAL A 549 21.81 4.17 -19.10
CA VAL A 549 21.11 5.00 -18.11
C VAL A 549 19.75 4.38 -17.85
N HIS A 550 19.51 4.01 -16.59
CA HIS A 550 18.27 3.43 -16.11
C HIS A 550 17.36 4.47 -15.46
N ALA A 551 16.08 4.14 -15.26
CA ALA A 551 15.10 5.07 -14.69
C ALA A 551 15.48 5.52 -13.27
N ASN A 552 15.98 4.59 -12.45
CA ASN A 552 16.49 4.88 -11.10
C ASN A 552 17.64 5.90 -11.08
N TYR A 553 18.45 6.00 -12.14
CA TYR A 553 19.52 7.00 -12.19
C TYR A 553 18.97 8.42 -12.38
N VAL A 554 17.87 8.56 -13.13
CA VAL A 554 17.16 9.84 -13.24
C VAL A 554 16.44 10.16 -11.94
N GLY A 555 15.83 9.16 -11.31
CA GLY A 555 15.21 9.26 -9.99
C GLY A 555 16.20 9.73 -8.92
N ALA A 556 17.41 9.19 -8.88
CA ALA A 556 18.49 9.62 -7.98
C ALA A 556 19.06 11.00 -8.32
N ALA A 557 19.11 11.36 -9.61
CA ALA A 557 19.66 12.65 -10.04
C ALA A 557 18.77 13.85 -9.64
N ALA A 558 17.45 13.65 -9.57
CA ALA A 558 16.49 14.70 -9.26
C ALA A 558 16.67 15.31 -7.85
N PRO A 559 16.63 14.55 -6.73
CA PRO A 559 16.81 15.11 -5.40
C PRO A 559 18.21 15.71 -5.20
N LEU A 560 19.26 15.14 -5.81
CA LEU A 560 20.60 15.72 -5.78
C LEU A 560 20.66 17.08 -6.51
N ALA A 561 20.01 17.20 -7.67
CA ALA A 561 19.92 18.47 -8.38
C ALA A 561 19.10 19.51 -7.62
N PHE A 562 18.01 19.07 -6.99
CA PHE A 562 17.21 19.93 -6.12
C PHE A 562 18.05 20.48 -4.98
N TRP A 563 18.72 19.61 -4.22
CA TRP A 563 19.60 19.98 -3.11
C TRP A 563 20.66 21.02 -3.50
N GLU A 564 21.33 20.82 -4.65
CA GLU A 564 22.33 21.78 -5.14
C GLU A 564 21.74 23.13 -5.55
N LEU A 565 20.51 23.16 -6.07
CA LEU A 565 19.82 24.42 -6.38
C LEU A 565 19.46 25.18 -5.08
N ILE A 566 19.04 24.48 -4.03
CA ILE A 566 18.74 25.08 -2.72
C ILE A 566 20.01 25.68 -2.12
N LYS A 567 21.11 24.93 -2.10
CA LYS A 567 22.41 25.42 -1.64
C LYS A 567 22.88 26.65 -2.42
N ALA A 568 22.53 26.75 -3.70
CA ALA A 568 22.82 27.92 -4.54
C ALA A 568 21.85 29.10 -4.32
N GLY A 569 20.96 29.04 -3.33
CA GLY A 569 20.02 30.10 -2.98
C GLY A 569 18.86 30.26 -3.96
N LYS A 570 18.52 29.22 -4.74
CA LYS A 570 17.33 29.24 -5.59
C LYS A 570 16.07 29.10 -4.73
N ASP A 571 14.98 29.72 -5.19
CA ASP A 571 13.67 29.54 -4.60
C ASP A 571 13.30 28.03 -4.54
N PRO A 572 13.02 27.46 -3.35
CA PRO A 572 12.84 26.03 -3.21
C PRO A 572 11.67 25.47 -4.02
N VAL A 573 10.52 26.15 -4.02
CA VAL A 573 9.32 25.67 -4.72
C VAL A 573 9.54 25.69 -6.23
N ALA A 574 10.11 26.78 -6.76
CA ALA A 574 10.45 26.88 -8.18
C ALA A 574 11.52 25.85 -8.59
N ALA A 575 12.52 25.60 -7.73
CA ALA A 575 13.55 24.60 -7.95
C ALA A 575 12.96 23.18 -8.03
N ALA A 576 12.11 22.80 -7.06
CA ALA A 576 11.45 21.49 -7.04
C ALA A 576 10.64 21.26 -8.31
N ARG A 577 9.77 22.22 -8.68
CA ARG A 577 8.95 22.13 -9.91
C ARG A 577 9.79 22.06 -11.18
N ALA A 578 10.86 22.85 -11.27
CA ALA A 578 11.74 22.86 -12.44
C ALA A 578 12.50 21.53 -12.59
N VAL A 579 13.02 20.99 -11.48
CA VAL A 579 13.69 19.69 -11.45
C VAL A 579 12.71 18.59 -11.80
N ASN A 580 11.55 18.55 -11.16
CA ASN A 580 10.49 17.57 -11.40
C ASN A 580 10.11 17.50 -12.89
N LYS A 581 9.81 18.66 -13.49
CA LYS A 581 9.49 18.80 -14.92
C LYS A 581 10.60 18.31 -15.84
N ASN A 582 11.86 18.58 -15.50
CA ASN A 582 13.00 18.19 -16.34
C ASN A 582 13.37 16.71 -16.16
N ALA A 583 13.26 16.16 -14.95
CA ALA A 583 13.41 14.73 -14.68
C ALA A 583 12.34 13.92 -15.43
N MET A 584 11.08 14.39 -15.42
CA MET A 584 10.01 13.80 -16.22
C MET A 584 10.36 13.70 -17.71
N LYS A 585 10.98 14.74 -18.28
CA LYS A 585 11.43 14.74 -19.69
C LYS A 585 12.59 13.78 -19.94
N MET A 586 13.51 13.63 -18.98
CA MET A 586 14.57 12.62 -19.05
C MET A 586 13.98 11.21 -19.04
N LEU A 587 13.06 10.90 -18.13
CA LEU A 587 12.36 9.62 -18.08
C LEU A 587 11.53 9.35 -19.33
N THR A 588 10.82 10.36 -19.85
CA THR A 588 10.11 10.25 -21.14
C THR A 588 11.07 9.87 -22.28
N THR A 589 12.30 10.40 -22.26
CA THR A 589 13.32 10.07 -23.25
C THR A 589 13.79 8.62 -23.12
N LEU A 590 13.96 8.14 -21.88
CA LEU A 590 14.31 6.74 -21.61
C LEU A 590 13.18 5.78 -22.00
N HIS A 591 11.94 6.11 -21.64
CA HIS A 591 10.77 5.30 -21.97
C HIS A 591 10.63 5.14 -23.50
N LYS A 592 10.73 6.23 -24.27
CA LYS A 592 10.73 6.17 -25.75
C LYS A 592 11.88 5.32 -26.33
N ARG A 593 13.06 5.34 -25.70
CA ARG A 593 14.19 4.50 -26.12
C ARG A 593 13.95 3.02 -25.81
N ALA A 594 13.27 2.71 -24.71
CA ALA A 594 12.90 1.35 -24.36
C ALA A 594 11.87 0.78 -25.35
N LEU A 595 10.87 1.59 -25.75
CA LEU A 595 9.84 1.18 -26.71
C LEU A 595 10.32 1.05 -28.18
N SER A 596 11.51 1.55 -28.50
CA SER A 596 12.09 1.48 -29.85
C SER A 596 13.11 0.36 -30.02
N LYS A 597 13.35 -0.42 -28.97
CA LYS A 597 14.07 -1.69 -29.00
C LYS A 597 13.05 -2.82 -29.08
#